data_AF-S0AQE4-F1
#
_entry.id   AF-S0AQE4-F1
#
_cell.length_a   1.000
_cell.length_b   1.000
_cell.length_c   1.000
_cell.angle_alpha   90.00
_cell.angle_beta   90.00
_cell.angle_gamma   90.00
#
_symmetry.space_group_name_H-M   'P 1'
#
loop_
_entity.id
_entity.type
_entity.pdbx_description
1 polymer ?
#
loop_
_entity_poly.entity_id
_entity_poly.type
_entity_poly.pdbx_seq_one_letter_code
_entity_poly.pdbx_strand_id
1 'polypeptide(L)' 'MKDVKLIAEKNIKDMYGENISNFTINSIVDNSDRYDVSTEFDYAGFHYTVYLSIDDDGNVTKFNQIAKAKLE' A
#
# COMPACT_ATOMS: atom_id res chain seq x y z
N MET A 1 1.40 -5.39 18.05
CA MET A 1 1.12 -4.49 16.91
C MET A 1 0.59 -5.36 15.78
N LYS A 2 -0.55 -5.02 15.17
CA LYS A 2 -0.97 -5.68 13.92
C LYS A 2 0.15 -5.49 12.89
N ASP A 3 0.44 -6.50 12.08
CA ASP A 3 1.48 -6.39 11.06
C ASP A 3 0.93 -5.54 9.90
N VAL A 4 0.97 -4.21 10.09
CA VAL A 4 0.45 -3.21 9.15
C VAL A 4 1.07 -3.38 7.77
N LYS A 5 2.34 -3.81 7.68
CA LYS A 5 3.00 -4.10 6.42
C LYS A 5 2.30 -5.27 5.70
N LEU A 6 2.06 -6.38 6.39
CA LEU A 6 1.37 -7.53 5.79
C LEU A 6 -0.06 -7.18 5.36
N ILE A 7 -0.77 -6.39 6.16
CA ILE A 7 -2.14 -5.93 5.84
C ILE A 7 -2.12 -5.00 4.63
N ALA A 8 -1.18 -4.05 4.57
CA ALA A 8 -1.01 -3.15 3.43
C ALA A 8 -0.70 -3.93 2.15
N GLU A 9 0.26 -4.86 2.20
CA GLU A 9 0.63 -5.70 1.05
C GLU A 9 -0.56 -6.51 0.55
N LYS A 10 -1.31 -7.14 1.47
CA LYS A 10 -2.52 -7.88 1.11
C LYS A 10 -3.56 -7.00 0.44
N ASN A 11 -3.85 -5.82 0.99
CA ASN A 11 -4.81 -4.90 0.39
C ASN A 11 -4.36 -4.44 -1.01
N ILE A 12 -3.06 -4.20 -1.23
CA ILE A 12 -2.55 -3.87 -2.57
C ILE A 12 -2.71 -5.06 -3.53
N LYS A 13 -2.42 -6.28 -3.09
CA LYS A 13 -2.64 -7.50 -3.90
C LYS A 13 -4.13 -7.71 -4.22
N ASP A 14 -5.02 -7.43 -3.28
CA ASP A 14 -6.46 -7.50 -3.52
C ASP A 14 -6.93 -6.47 -4.57
N MET A 15 -6.27 -5.31 -4.66
CA MET A 15 -6.60 -4.23 -5.62
C MET A 15 -5.96 -4.42 -7.00
N TYR A 16 -4.70 -4.83 -7.06
CA TYR A 16 -3.91 -4.89 -8.30
C TYR A 16 -3.67 -6.32 -8.80
N GLY A 17 -3.72 -7.32 -7.92
CA GLY A 17 -3.46 -8.73 -8.20
C GLY A 17 -2.22 -9.26 -7.47
N GLU A 18 -2.11 -10.59 -7.40
CA GLU A 18 -1.03 -11.29 -6.67
C GLU A 18 0.37 -11.11 -7.28
N ASN A 19 0.47 -10.67 -8.54
CA ASN A 19 1.72 -10.55 -9.29
C ASN A 19 2.41 -9.19 -9.15
N ILE A 20 2.11 -8.41 -8.10
CA ILE A 20 2.92 -7.23 -7.76
C ILE A 20 4.34 -7.66 -7.37
N SER A 21 5.32 -6.80 -7.66
CA SER A 21 6.72 -7.01 -7.25
C SER A 21 7.29 -5.76 -6.60
N ASN A 22 8.48 -5.87 -5.98
CA ASN A 22 9.20 -4.75 -5.37
C ASN A 22 8.37 -3.95 -4.34
N PHE A 23 7.44 -4.62 -3.65
CA PHE A 23 6.59 -4.01 -2.63
C PHE A 23 7.43 -3.48 -1.47
N THR A 24 7.32 -2.18 -1.22
CA THR A 24 8.08 -1.46 -0.19
C THR A 24 7.16 -0.55 0.60
N ILE A 25 7.28 -0.57 1.93
CA ILE A 25 6.65 0.43 2.81
C ILE A 25 7.68 1.52 3.07
N ASN A 26 7.34 2.76 2.72
CA ASN A 26 8.19 3.93 2.95
C ASN A 26 8.00 4.49 4.35
N SER A 27 6.74 4.54 4.80
CA SER A 27 6.38 5.10 6.11
C SER A 27 5.07 4.51 6.61
N ILE A 28 4.99 4.37 7.93
CA ILE A 28 3.76 4.03 8.65
C ILE A 28 3.60 5.09 9.74
N VAL A 29 2.46 5.77 9.75
CA VAL A 29 2.08 6.73 10.79
C VAL A 29 0.88 6.16 11.52
N ASP A 30 1.02 5.95 12.83
CA ASP A 30 -0.07 5.52 13.71
C ASP A 30 -0.86 6.75 14.19
N ASN A 31 -2.15 6.77 13.88
CA ASN A 31 -3.08 7.85 14.23
C ASN A 31 -4.14 7.41 15.26
N SER A 32 -3.84 6.43 16.11
CA SER A 32 -4.70 5.87 17.17
C SER A 32 -5.92 5.07 16.71
N ASP A 33 -6.62 5.48 15.65
CA ASP A 33 -7.79 4.78 15.07
C ASP A 33 -7.50 4.18 13.69
N ARG A 34 -6.33 4.51 13.12
CA ARG A 34 -5.87 4.05 11.82
C ARG A 34 -4.36 4.14 11.67
N TYR A 35 -3.87 3.43 10.66
CA TYR A 35 -2.50 3.53 10.16
C TYR A 35 -2.50 4.17 8.78
N ASP A 36 -1.75 5.25 8.66
CA ASP A 36 -1.52 5.96 7.42
C ASP A 36 -0.20 5.48 6.81
N VAL A 37 -0.28 4.86 5.63
CA VAL A 37 0.80 4.08 5.03
C VAL A 37 1.14 4.64 3.65
N SER A 38 2.43 4.92 3.44
CA SER A 38 2.99 5.20 2.11
C SER A 38 3.74 3.98 1.62
N THR A 39 3.43 3.53 0.41
CA THR A 39 4.02 2.33 -0.19
C THR A 39 4.26 2.49 -1.68
N GLU A 40 5.21 1.71 -2.18
CA GLU A 40 5.59 1.62 -3.58
C GLU A 40 5.60 0.15 -4.01
N PHE A 41 5.22 -0.10 -5.26
CA PHE A 41 5.24 -1.44 -5.86
C PHE A 41 5.20 -1.37 -7.38
N ASP A 42 5.65 -2.45 -8.01
CA ASP A 42 5.61 -2.61 -9.47
C ASP A 42 4.44 -3.49 -9.87
N TYR A 43 3.72 -3.07 -10.91
CA TYR A 43 2.63 -3.82 -11.50
C TYR A 43 2.46 -3.51 -12.99
N ALA A 44 2.32 -4.55 -13.81
CA ALA A 44 2.04 -4.45 -15.24
C ALA A 44 3.00 -3.50 -16.02
N GLY A 45 4.29 -3.52 -15.69
CA GLY A 45 5.32 -2.70 -16.36
C GLY A 45 5.40 -1.24 -15.87
N PHE A 46 4.78 -0.93 -14.73
CA PHE A 46 4.82 0.39 -14.11
C PHE A 46 5.19 0.30 -12.63
N HIS A 47 5.91 1.30 -12.16
CA HIS A 47 6.15 1.58 -10.75
C HIS A 47 5.07 2.52 -10.22
N TYR A 48 4.41 2.13 -9.13
CA TYR A 48 3.36 2.89 -8.47
C TYR A 48 3.83 3.37 -7.11
N THR A 49 3.52 4.63 -6.80
CA THR A 49 3.60 5.18 -5.44
C THR A 49 2.18 5.48 -4.99
N VAL A 50 1.78 4.90 -3.86
CA VAL A 50 0.41 5.05 -3.34
C VAL A 50 0.42 5.37 -1.86
N TYR A 51 -0.69 5.92 -1.41
CA TYR A 51 -0.99 6.15 -0.02
C TYR A 51 -2.30 5.45 0.34
N LEU A 52 -2.31 4.76 1.48
CA LEU A 52 -3.49 4.09 2.01
C LEU A 52 -3.66 4.37 3.50
N SER A 53 -4.91 4.55 3.92
CA SER A 53 -5.31 4.61 5.32
C SER A 53 -5.97 3.29 5.70
N ILE A 54 -5.48 2.61 6.72
CA ILE A 54 -5.97 1.31 7.18
C ILE A 54 -6.57 1.50 8.58
N ASP A 55 -7.84 1.19 8.77
CA ASP A 55 -8.45 1.22 10.11
C ASP A 55 -7.85 0.14 11.03
N ASP A 56 -8.20 0.20 12.31
CA ASP A 56 -7.75 -0.81 13.26
C ASP A 56 -8.15 -2.23 12.86
N ASP A 57 -9.25 -2.44 12.14
CA ASP A 57 -9.71 -3.76 11.69
C ASP A 57 -8.94 -4.30 10.48
N GLY A 58 -8.11 -3.47 9.85
CA GLY A 58 -7.30 -3.85 8.69
C GLY A 58 -7.94 -3.51 7.34
N ASN A 59 -9.03 -2.74 7.34
CA ASN A 59 -9.72 -2.31 6.12
C ASN A 59 -9.12 -1.00 5.61
N VAL A 60 -8.99 -0.88 4.29
CA VAL A 60 -8.60 0.39 3.67
C VAL A 60 -9.77 1.36 3.67
N THR A 61 -9.64 2.45 4.42
CA THR A 61 -10.61 3.55 4.50
C THR A 61 -10.33 4.66 3.49
N LYS A 62 -9.09 4.75 2.99
CA LYS A 62 -8.68 5.70 1.97
C LYS A 62 -7.58 5.11 1.09
N PHE A 63 -7.66 5.36 -0.21
CA PHE A 63 -6.62 4.97 -1.16
C PHE A 63 -6.37 6.12 -2.15
N ASN A 64 -5.11 6.49 -2.33
CA ASN A 64 -4.67 7.53 -3.26
C ASN A 64 -3.46 7.05 -4.06
N GLN A 65 -3.58 7.01 -5.38
CA GLN A 65 -2.42 6.87 -6.26
C GLN A 65 -1.71 8.23 -6.38
N ILE A 66 -0.45 8.30 -5.97
CA ILE A 66 0.36 9.53 -5.96
C ILE A 66 1.15 9.65 -7.26
N ALA A 67 1.80 8.57 -7.68
CA ALA A 67 2.60 8.54 -8.88
C ALA A 67 2.48 7.20 -9.60
N LYS A 68 2.73 7.25 -10.91
CA LYS A 68 2.84 6.09 -11.79
C LYS A 68 3.92 6.40 -12.82
N ALA A 69 5.00 5.61 -12.84
CA ALA A 69 6.10 5.73 -13.79
C ALA A 69 6.23 4.43 -14.59
N LYS A 70 6.57 4.53 -15.87
CA LYS A 70 6.86 3.33 -16.69
C LYS A 70 8.22 2.79 -16.28
N LEU A 71 8.34 1.47 -16.12
CA LEU A 71 9.63 0.81 -15.91
C LEU A 71 10.41 0.82 -17.24
N GLU A 72 11.68 1.20 -17.17
CA GLU A 72 12.61 1.24 -18.32
C GLU A 72 13.17 -0.15 -18.67
#